data_AF-A0A4Y4CX97-F1
#
_entry.id   AF-A0A4Y4CX97-F1
#
_cell.length_a   1.000
_cell.length_b   1.000
_cell.length_c   1.000
_cell.angle_alpha   90.00
_cell.angle_beta   90.00
_cell.angle_gamma   90.00
#
_symmetry.space_group_name_H-M   'P 1'
#
loop_
_entity.id
_entity.type
_entity.pdbx_description
1 polymer ?
#
loop_
_entity_poly.entity_id
_entity_poly.type
_entity_poly.pdbx_seq_one_letter_code
_entity_poly.pdbx_strand_id
1 'polypeptide(L)'
;MLGLSAALLVGNAVADGPCWADERCVRITGVGLAAVRPDDERPHNLKQLAAIRAAKLEAIRSLAEQAHGVTLQSRSQSEKSEMGTDSIVVESGATLKGVRFIRVEPVEPGIYQAVAELDVRY
;
A
#
# COMPACT_ATOMS: atom_id res chain seq x y z
N MET A 1 43.30 34.44 33.10
CA MET A 1 42.01 34.11 33.77
C MET A 1 40.93 34.43 32.74
N LEU A 2 40.60 33.46 31.88
CA LEU A 2 39.36 32.66 31.94
C LEU A 2 38.12 33.55 31.75
N GLY A 3 37.26 33.39 30.74
CA GLY A 3 37.17 32.30 29.77
C GLY A 3 36.14 32.58 28.67
N LEU A 4 36.37 31.91 27.53
CA LEU A 4 35.38 31.66 26.49
C LEU A 4 34.38 30.63 27.04
N SER A 5 33.09 30.94 27.03
CA SER A 5 32.03 29.93 27.06
C SER A 5 31.21 30.05 25.78
N ALA A 6 31.57 29.25 24.78
CA ALA A 6 30.75 28.99 23.63
C ALA A 6 29.62 28.04 24.07
N ALA A 7 28.40 28.54 24.14
CA ALA A 7 27.21 27.70 24.31
C ALA A 7 26.95 26.96 23.00
N LEU A 8 27.31 25.68 22.96
CA LEU A 8 26.90 24.75 21.90
C LEU A 8 25.39 24.51 22.03
N LEU A 9 24.62 25.15 21.15
CA LEU A 9 23.25 24.74 20.85
C LEU A 9 23.32 23.38 20.15
N VAL A 10 23.14 22.31 20.92
CA VAL A 10 22.86 20.97 20.37
C VAL A 10 21.47 21.03 19.74
N GLY A 11 21.43 21.20 18.42
CA GLY A 11 20.20 21.03 17.65
C GLY A 11 19.71 19.60 17.80
N ASN A 12 18.51 19.42 18.34
CA ASN A 12 17.86 18.12 18.38
C ASN A 12 17.56 17.67 16.94
N ALA A 13 18.35 16.73 16.45
CA ALA A 13 18.00 15.96 15.26
C ALA A 13 16.85 15.00 15.63
N VAL A 14 15.62 15.48 15.59
CA VAL A 14 14.44 14.61 15.55
C VAL A 14 14.27 14.16 14.10
N ALA A 15 15.06 13.17 13.70
CA ALA A 15 14.79 12.36 12.53
C ALA A 15 15.02 10.91 12.94
N ASP A 16 14.02 10.06 12.68
CA ASP A 16 14.05 8.58 12.81
C ASP A 16 13.53 7.96 14.13
N GLY A 17 12.56 8.61 14.78
CA GLY A 17 11.68 7.92 15.74
C GLY A 17 10.72 6.93 15.03
N PRO A 18 10.39 5.78 15.65
CA PRO A 18 9.39 4.88 15.09
C PRO A 18 8.04 5.59 14.99
N CYS A 19 7.32 5.30 13.92
CA CYS A 19 6.10 6.00 13.51
C CYS A 19 5.06 6.15 14.65
N TRP A 20 4.88 5.11 15.48
CA TRP A 20 3.92 5.07 16.58
C TRP A 20 4.23 6.03 17.74
N ALA A 21 5.41 6.64 17.75
CA ALA A 21 5.81 7.63 18.75
C ALA A 21 5.50 9.09 18.32
N ASP A 22 5.00 9.32 17.10
CA ASP A 22 4.58 10.63 16.60
C ASP A 22 3.04 10.70 16.55
N GLU A 23 2.44 11.69 17.19
CA GLU A 23 0.97 11.92 17.20
C GLU A 23 0.40 12.20 15.81
N ARG A 24 1.24 12.64 14.85
CA ARG A 24 0.85 12.89 13.46
C ARG A 24 0.95 11.64 12.58
N CYS A 25 1.32 10.50 13.15
CA CYS A 25 1.43 9.26 12.42
C CYS A 25 0.09 8.53 12.31
N VAL A 26 -0.31 8.24 11.07
CA VAL A 26 -1.47 7.42 10.73
C VAL A 26 -0.98 6.14 10.08
N ARG A 27 -1.49 4.99 10.53
CA ARG A 27 -1.24 3.70 9.88
C ARG A 27 -2.40 3.33 8.98
N ILE A 28 -2.10 3.06 7.72
CA ILE A 28 -3.06 2.59 6.71
C ILE A 28 -2.76 1.13 6.42
N THR A 29 -3.81 0.32 6.27
CA THR A 29 -3.68 -1.11 5.96
C THR A 29 -4.36 -1.40 4.62
N GLY A 30 -3.66 -2.09 3.73
CA GLY A 30 -4.18 -2.56 2.45
C GLY A 30 -4.18 -4.08 2.40
N VAL A 31 -5.21 -4.62 1.77
CA VAL A 31 -5.39 -6.06 1.60
C VAL A 31 -5.46 -6.36 0.10
N GLY A 32 -4.79 -7.42 -0.31
CA GLY A 32 -4.86 -7.92 -1.68
C GLY A 32 -5.10 -9.42 -1.71
N LEU A 33 -5.91 -9.87 -2.67
CA LEU A 33 -6.26 -11.26 -2.89
C LEU A 33 -5.94 -11.64 -4.33
N ALA A 34 -5.34 -12.82 -4.52
CA ALA A 34 -5.12 -13.36 -5.86
C ALA A 34 -5.14 -14.88 -5.86
N ALA A 35 -5.66 -15.43 -6.95
CA ALA A 35 -5.74 -16.87 -7.18
C ALA A 35 -4.68 -17.35 -8.17
N VAL A 36 -4.26 -18.59 -8.02
CA VAL A 36 -3.50 -19.32 -9.02
C VAL A 36 -4.39 -19.50 -10.25
N ARG A 37 -3.84 -19.12 -11.40
CA ARG A 37 -4.51 -19.29 -12.68
C ARG A 37 -4.49 -20.76 -13.11
N PRO A 38 -5.64 -21.39 -13.40
CA PRO A 38 -5.69 -22.78 -13.82
C PRO A 38 -5.09 -22.99 -15.21
N ASP A 39 -5.17 -21.97 -16.07
CA ASP A 39 -4.67 -21.93 -17.45
C ASP A 39 -3.18 -21.59 -17.56
N ASP A 40 -2.50 -21.33 -16.44
CA ASP A 40 -1.07 -21.09 -16.41
C ASP A 40 -0.30 -22.41 -16.60
N GLU A 41 0.51 -22.54 -17.64
CA GLU A 41 1.27 -23.78 -17.93
C GLU A 41 2.57 -23.92 -17.12
N ARG A 42 2.93 -22.92 -16.32
CA ARG A 42 4.17 -22.96 -15.54
C ARG A 42 4.14 -24.03 -14.44
N PRO A 43 5.31 -24.49 -13.95
CA PRO A 43 5.42 -25.33 -12.77
C PRO A 43 4.68 -24.76 -11.55
N HIS A 44 4.14 -25.65 -10.69
CA HIS A 44 3.28 -25.29 -9.54
C HIS A 44 3.89 -24.19 -8.63
N ASN A 45 5.18 -24.29 -8.32
CA ASN A 45 5.90 -23.29 -7.53
C ASN A 45 5.91 -21.90 -8.17
N LEU A 46 6.01 -21.82 -9.51
CA LEU A 46 5.95 -20.55 -10.24
C LEU A 46 4.54 -19.99 -10.29
N LYS A 47 3.51 -20.85 -10.41
CA LYS A 47 2.10 -20.42 -10.34
C LYS A 47 1.79 -19.82 -8.96
N GLN A 48 2.19 -20.51 -7.91
CA GLN A 48 2.05 -20.04 -6.52
C GLN A 48 2.77 -18.71 -6.31
N LEU A 49 4.03 -18.60 -6.76
CA LEU A 49 4.79 -17.36 -6.66
C LEU A 49 4.11 -16.21 -7.42
N ALA A 50 3.53 -16.49 -8.59
CA ALA A 50 2.79 -15.49 -9.35
C ALA A 50 1.52 -15.03 -8.63
N ALA A 51 0.76 -15.94 -8.03
CA ALA A 51 -0.43 -15.59 -7.23
C ALA A 51 -0.05 -14.75 -6.01
N ILE A 52 1.01 -15.12 -5.28
CA ILE A 52 1.52 -14.32 -4.15
C ILE A 52 1.94 -12.92 -4.61
N ARG A 53 2.63 -12.81 -5.76
CA ARG A 53 3.04 -11.51 -6.32
C ARG A 53 1.84 -10.65 -6.71
N ALA A 54 0.81 -11.25 -7.30
CA ALA A 54 -0.43 -10.56 -7.64
C ALA A 54 -1.16 -10.08 -6.37
N ALA A 55 -1.27 -10.91 -5.34
CA ALA A 55 -1.88 -10.52 -4.06
C ALA A 55 -1.12 -9.34 -3.41
N LYS A 56 0.21 -9.37 -3.46
CA LYS A 56 1.05 -8.27 -2.97
C LYS A 56 0.84 -6.97 -3.74
N LEU A 57 0.73 -7.05 -5.07
CA LEU A 57 0.48 -5.90 -5.92
C LEU A 57 -0.89 -5.28 -5.61
N GLU A 58 -1.91 -6.11 -5.43
CA GLU A 58 -3.26 -5.66 -5.07
C GLU A 58 -3.29 -4.99 -3.69
N ALA A 59 -2.54 -5.52 -2.70
CA ALA A 59 -2.42 -4.87 -1.40
C ALA A 59 -1.76 -3.48 -1.50
N ILE A 60 -0.75 -3.33 -2.36
CA ILE A 60 -0.11 -2.03 -2.65
C ILE A 60 -1.10 -1.09 -3.34
N ARG A 61 -1.90 -1.59 -4.28
CA ARG A 61 -2.96 -0.81 -4.94
C ARG A 61 -3.98 -0.29 -3.91
N SER A 62 -4.47 -1.17 -3.04
CA SER A 62 -5.39 -0.80 -1.96
C SER A 62 -4.79 0.27 -1.05
N LEU A 63 -3.49 0.19 -0.74
CA LEU A 63 -2.78 1.25 0.00
C LEU A 63 -2.68 2.55 -0.78
N ALA A 64 -2.40 2.50 -2.08
CA ALA A 64 -2.30 3.70 -2.92
C ALA A 64 -3.64 4.43 -3.01
N GLU A 65 -4.73 3.69 -3.21
CA GLU A 65 -6.09 4.23 -3.27
C GLU A 65 -6.45 4.93 -1.94
N GLN A 66 -6.13 4.29 -0.81
CA GLN A 66 -6.35 4.86 0.53
C GLN A 66 -5.45 6.06 0.84
N ALA A 67 -4.16 6.00 0.49
CA ALA A 67 -3.17 7.04 0.82
C ALA A 67 -3.35 8.31 -0.02
N HIS A 68 -3.81 8.19 -1.26
CA HIS A 68 -4.01 9.34 -2.15
C HIS A 68 -5.44 9.92 -2.10
N GLY A 69 -6.33 9.35 -1.29
CA GLY A 69 -7.71 9.80 -1.20
C GLY A 69 -8.51 9.60 -2.49
N VAL A 70 -8.07 8.71 -3.40
CA VAL A 70 -8.79 8.41 -4.64
C VAL A 70 -9.71 7.23 -4.36
N THR A 71 -10.94 7.52 -3.95
CA THR A 71 -11.98 6.51 -3.93
C THR A 71 -12.38 6.22 -5.38
N LEU A 72 -11.95 5.09 -5.94
CA LEU A 72 -12.55 4.54 -7.16
C LEU A 72 -13.94 3.99 -6.80
N GLN A 73 -14.93 4.88 -6.62
CA GLN A 73 -16.34 4.47 -6.56
C GLN A 73 -16.87 4.36 -7.99
N SER A 74 -16.89 3.14 -8.53
CA SER A 74 -17.76 2.86 -9.67
C SER A 74 -19.21 2.82 -9.18
N ARG A 75 -19.98 3.87 -9.45
CA ARG A 75 -21.44 3.83 -9.35
C ARG A 75 -21.98 3.49 -10.73
N SER A 76 -22.25 2.22 -11.00
CA SER A 76 -23.08 1.84 -12.15
C SER A 76 -24.53 2.18 -11.83
N GLN A 77 -25.05 3.24 -12.45
CA GLN A 77 -26.47 3.56 -12.38
C GLN A 77 -27.21 2.67 -13.38
N SER A 78 -27.68 1.52 -12.91
CA SER A 78 -28.63 0.69 -13.67
C SER A 78 -29.96 1.42 -13.69
N GLU A 79 -30.28 2.06 -14.82
CA GLU A 79 -31.58 2.03 -15.51
C GLU A 79 -31.66 3.17 -16.55
N LYS A 80 -31.62 2.78 -17.82
CA LYS A 80 -31.87 3.61 -19.02
C LYS A 80 -30.97 4.83 -19.20
N SER A 81 -29.80 4.63 -19.78
CA SER A 81 -29.34 5.54 -20.83
C SER A 81 -28.32 4.85 -21.72
N GLU A 82 -28.48 5.11 -23.02
CA GLU A 82 -27.69 4.57 -24.11
C GLU A 82 -26.20 4.92 -23.95
N MET A 83 -25.36 3.91 -24.16
CA MET A 83 -24.02 3.99 -24.73
C MET A 83 -23.22 5.26 -24.38
N GLY A 84 -22.61 5.27 -23.20
CA GLY A 84 -21.59 6.24 -22.82
C GLY A 84 -20.50 5.53 -22.02
N THR A 85 -19.36 5.33 -22.65
CA THR A 85 -18.12 4.77 -22.11
C THR A 85 -17.77 5.33 -20.73
N ASP A 86 -17.79 4.48 -19.71
CA ASP A 86 -17.16 4.75 -18.42
C ASP A 86 -15.64 4.69 -18.61
N SER A 87 -14.99 5.84 -18.84
CA SER A 87 -13.53 5.96 -18.85
C SER A 87 -13.07 6.66 -17.57
N ILE A 88 -12.49 5.90 -16.65
CA ILE A 88 -11.81 6.45 -15.47
C ILE A 88 -10.30 6.30 -15.71
N VAL A 89 -9.63 7.42 -16.01
CA VAL A 89 -8.17 7.50 -16.10
C VAL A 89 -7.66 8.15 -14.82
N VAL A 90 -6.97 7.38 -13.98
CA VAL A 90 -6.26 7.88 -12.80
C VAL A 90 -4.77 7.78 -13.07
N GLU A 91 -4.17 8.84 -13.58
CA GLU A 91 -2.71 8.99 -13.60
C GLU A 91 -2.25 9.47 -12.22
N SER A 92 -1.80 8.56 -11.37
CA SER A 92 -1.17 8.89 -10.08
C SER A 92 0.31 8.53 -10.15
N GLY A 93 1.17 9.54 -10.30
CA GLY A 93 2.63 9.43 -10.26
C GLY A 93 3.20 9.28 -8.84
N ALA A 94 2.47 8.64 -7.94
CA ALA A 94 2.84 8.59 -6.54
C ALA A 94 3.74 7.41 -6.19
N THR A 95 4.78 7.68 -5.39
CA THR A 95 5.68 6.65 -4.86
C THR A 95 5.33 6.38 -3.40
N LEU A 96 4.80 5.19 -3.11
CA LEU A 96 4.60 4.73 -1.74
C LEU A 96 5.96 4.33 -1.13
N LYS A 97 6.39 5.03 -0.08
CA LYS A 97 7.60 4.70 0.69
C LYS A 97 7.20 4.15 2.06
N GLY A 98 7.88 3.10 2.53
CA GLY A 98 7.64 2.53 3.86
C GLY A 98 6.53 1.48 3.93
N VAL A 99 6.10 0.91 2.80
CA VAL A 99 5.13 -0.20 2.79
C VAL A 99 5.79 -1.45 3.38
N ARG A 100 5.10 -2.09 4.33
CA ARG A 100 5.53 -3.33 4.98
C ARG A 100 4.45 -4.41 4.84
N PHE A 101 4.81 -5.56 4.28
CA PHE A 101 3.94 -6.74 4.31
C PHE A 101 4.00 -7.40 5.68
N ILE A 102 2.89 -7.33 6.43
CA ILE A 102 2.78 -7.95 7.75
C ILE A 102 2.30 -9.40 7.69
N ARG A 103 1.64 -9.78 6.59
CA ARG A 103 1.07 -11.12 6.41
C ARG A 103 0.98 -11.47 4.93
N VAL A 104 1.36 -12.70 4.61
CA VAL A 104 1.17 -13.30 3.29
C VAL A 104 0.87 -14.77 3.50
N GLU A 105 -0.37 -15.18 3.26
CA GLU A 105 -0.83 -16.54 3.58
C GLU A 105 -1.83 -17.08 2.57
N PRO A 106 -1.90 -18.41 2.39
CA PRO A 106 -3.02 -19.01 1.67
C PRO A 106 -4.28 -18.89 2.52
N VAL A 107 -5.37 -18.42 1.93
CA VAL A 107 -6.70 -18.40 2.56
C VAL A 107 -7.56 -19.58 2.12
N GLU A 108 -7.34 -20.05 0.90
CA GLU A 108 -7.93 -21.26 0.33
C GLU A 108 -6.90 -21.93 -0.60
N PRO A 109 -7.10 -23.20 -1.01
CA PRO A 109 -6.23 -23.86 -1.97
C PRO A 109 -6.07 -23.05 -3.26
N GLY A 110 -4.87 -22.50 -3.47
CA GLY A 110 -4.57 -21.68 -4.64
C GLY A 110 -4.98 -20.21 -4.54
N ILE A 111 -5.57 -19.75 -3.43
CA ILE A 111 -5.89 -18.32 -3.20
C ILE A 111 -5.00 -17.78 -2.07
N TYR A 112 -4.30 -16.69 -2.35
CA TYR A 112 -3.36 -16.05 -1.44
C TYR A 112 -3.84 -14.65 -1.08
N GLN A 113 -3.70 -14.31 0.19
CA GLN A 113 -3.92 -12.98 0.72
C GLN A 113 -2.59 -12.36 1.12
N ALA A 114 -2.39 -11.09 0.75
CA ALA A 114 -1.33 -10.25 1.28
C ALA A 114 -1.95 -9.09 2.06
N VAL A 115 -1.41 -8.82 3.25
CA VAL A 115 -1.77 -7.65 4.05
C VAL A 115 -0.52 -6.79 4.20
N ALA A 116 -0.64 -5.53 3.80
CA ALA A 116 0.41 -4.55 3.85
C ALA A 116 0.00 -3.35 4.69
N GLU A 117 0.97 -2.76 5.37
CA GLU A 117 0.80 -1.55 6.17
C GLU A 117 1.67 -0.43 5.59
N LEU A 118 1.20 0.80 5.74
CA LEU A 118 1.91 2.02 5.43
C LEU A 118 1.72 3.00 6.58
N ASP A 119 2.83 3.47 7.14
CA ASP A 119 2.81 4.55 8.11
C ASP A 119 2.98 5.89 7.37
N VAL A 120 2.00 6.77 7.50
CA VAL A 120 1.96 8.10 6.88
C VAL A 120 2.07 9.15 7.99
N ARG A 121 2.96 10.14 7.84
CA ARG A 121 3.02 11.31 8.72
C ARG A 121 2.46 12.52 7.97
N TYR A 122 1.56 13.26 8.61
CA TYR A 122 1.03 14.54 8.13
C TYR A 122 1.70 15.73 8.82
#